data_AF-A0A1E5DZX7-F1
#
_entry.id   AF-A0A1E5DZX7-F1
#
_cell.length_a   1.000
_cell.length_b   1.000
_cell.length_c   1.000
_cell.angle_alpha   90.00
_cell.angle_beta   90.00
_cell.angle_gamma   90.00
#
_symmetry.space_group_name_H-M   'P 1'
#
loop_
_entity.id
_entity.type
_entity.pdbx_description
1 polymer ?
#
loop_
_entity_poly.entity_id
_entity_poly.type
_entity_poly.pdbx_seq_one_letter_code
_entity_poly.pdbx_strand_id
1 'polypeptide(L)'
;MQYSVEIQNVVNNALSDLKQQHSASKLANTPITNTHFLARWVTKSIKSQCYDACVKDDLIRWQKASRSKGAGSDLLGTFERISSVYQRIVPIGEEHAPVLDSDIEAFMDHMENLGWEVVNEFELTEKTQIFADQPNSFVLCAKQCDDCFDGTDLVKPMSFYVRGNHVAFVEEATKNGFLLHKQTDYKSIVKYHGEYRIYPNNHGKKLAEIPFNIE
;
A
#
# COMPACT_ATOMS: atom_id res chain seq x y z
N MET A 1 -10.77 -11.85 -9.95
CA MET A 1 -9.63 -12.20 -9.06
C MET A 1 -9.54 -11.18 -7.92
N GLN A 2 -9.06 -11.56 -6.74
CA GLN A 2 -8.75 -10.61 -5.66
C GLN A 2 -7.42 -9.90 -5.95
N TYR A 3 -7.37 -8.57 -5.78
CA TYR A 3 -6.18 -7.78 -6.12
C TYR A 3 -4.93 -8.23 -5.34
N SER A 4 -5.04 -8.44 -4.02
CA SER A 4 -3.92 -8.84 -3.15
C SER A 4 -3.29 -10.17 -3.56
N VAL A 5 -4.09 -11.14 -4.02
CA VAL A 5 -3.59 -12.41 -4.55
C VAL A 5 -2.88 -12.19 -5.87
N GLU A 6 -3.48 -11.43 -6.78
CA GLU A 6 -2.92 -11.25 -8.11
C GLU A 6 -1.63 -10.44 -8.12
N ILE A 7 -1.54 -9.39 -7.31
CA ILE A 7 -0.31 -8.60 -7.21
C ILE A 7 0.85 -9.41 -6.64
N GLN A 8 0.56 -10.28 -5.66
CA GLN A 8 1.53 -11.26 -5.13
C GLN A 8 1.96 -12.25 -6.23
N ASN A 9 1.03 -12.81 -7.00
CA ASN A 9 1.36 -13.68 -8.14
C ASN A 9 2.28 -12.99 -9.16
N VAL A 10 2.04 -11.71 -9.44
CA VAL A 10 2.89 -10.94 -10.36
C VAL A 10 4.31 -10.82 -9.82
N VAL A 11 4.48 -10.31 -8.59
CA VAL A 11 5.83 -10.04 -8.06
C VAL A 11 6.57 -11.33 -7.73
N ASN A 12 5.89 -12.35 -7.19
CA ASN A 12 6.52 -13.61 -6.80
C ASN A 12 6.98 -14.41 -8.02
N ASN A 13 6.20 -14.42 -9.11
CA ASN A 13 6.62 -15.07 -10.35
C ASN A 13 7.81 -14.35 -10.98
N ALA A 14 7.82 -13.01 -10.99
CA ALA A 14 8.93 -12.22 -11.51
C ALA A 14 10.23 -12.47 -10.73
N LEU A 15 10.15 -12.51 -9.39
CA LEU A 15 11.28 -12.79 -8.51
C LEU A 15 11.77 -14.24 -8.65
N SER A 16 10.84 -15.20 -8.79
CA SER A 16 11.15 -16.61 -9.02
C SER A 16 11.88 -16.82 -10.35
N ASP A 17 11.38 -16.23 -11.43
CA ASP A 17 12.01 -16.29 -12.76
C ASP A 17 13.41 -15.67 -12.74
N LEU A 18 13.59 -14.54 -12.04
CA LEU A 18 14.90 -13.90 -11.87
C LEU A 18 15.87 -14.83 -11.12
N LYS A 19 15.43 -15.42 -10.00
CA LYS A 19 16.21 -16.38 -9.22
C LYS A 19 16.60 -17.61 -10.05
N GLN A 20 15.71 -18.08 -10.92
CA GLN A 20 16.01 -19.18 -11.84
C GLN A 20 17.10 -18.79 -12.85
N GLN A 21 17.09 -17.57 -13.39
CA GLN A 21 18.15 -17.10 -14.29
C GLN A 21 19.51 -17.02 -13.59
N HIS A 22 19.55 -16.56 -12.34
CA HIS A 22 20.78 -16.55 -11.54
C HIS A 22 21.28 -17.97 -11.25
N SER A 23 20.38 -18.86 -10.84
CA SER A 23 20.71 -20.26 -10.52
C SER A 23 21.24 -21.03 -11.74
N ALA A 24 20.75 -20.68 -12.94
CA ALA A 24 21.25 -21.23 -14.20
C ALA A 24 22.51 -20.52 -14.74
N SER A 25 23.06 -19.54 -14.00
CA SER A 25 24.18 -18.69 -14.44
C SER A 25 23.95 -17.98 -15.78
N LYS A 26 22.68 -17.75 -16.14
CA LYS A 26 22.28 -17.08 -17.41
C LYS A 26 22.21 -15.56 -17.27
N LEU A 27 22.31 -15.05 -16.06
CA LEU A 27 22.17 -13.65 -15.74
C LEU A 27 23.11 -13.27 -14.59
N ALA A 28 23.92 -12.22 -14.77
CA ALA A 28 24.77 -11.70 -13.70
C ALA A 28 23.89 -11.05 -12.61
N ASN A 29 24.15 -11.39 -11.35
CA ASN A 29 23.42 -10.82 -10.21
C ASN A 29 23.95 -9.41 -9.88
N THR A 30 23.50 -8.42 -10.63
CA THR A 30 23.86 -7.01 -10.45
C THR A 30 22.60 -6.13 -10.54
N PRO A 31 22.54 -4.97 -9.85
CA PRO A 31 21.34 -4.13 -9.83
C PRO A 31 20.83 -3.73 -11.22
N ILE A 32 21.75 -3.36 -12.11
CA ILE A 32 21.43 -2.94 -13.49
C ILE A 32 20.84 -4.12 -14.27
N THR A 33 21.51 -5.27 -14.22
CA THR A 33 21.09 -6.47 -14.96
C THR A 33 19.73 -6.98 -14.47
N ASN A 34 19.53 -7.02 -13.15
CA ASN A 34 18.27 -7.44 -12.55
C ASN A 34 17.12 -6.50 -12.94
N THR A 35 17.36 -5.18 -12.90
CA THR A 35 16.36 -4.19 -13.32
C THR A 35 15.99 -4.33 -14.79
N HIS A 36 16.97 -4.54 -15.69
CA HIS A 36 16.69 -4.77 -17.11
C HIS A 36 15.93 -6.07 -17.36
N PHE A 37 16.26 -7.15 -16.64
CA PHE A 37 15.52 -8.40 -16.69
C PHE A 37 14.05 -8.18 -16.31
N LEU A 38 13.79 -7.55 -15.16
CA LEU A 38 12.44 -7.28 -14.67
C LEU A 38 11.66 -6.35 -15.61
N ALA A 39 12.29 -5.31 -16.16
CA ALA A 39 11.65 -4.42 -17.14
C ALA A 39 11.17 -5.17 -18.40
N ARG A 40 11.98 -6.11 -18.89
CA ARG A 40 11.62 -7.01 -20.00
C ARG A 40 10.52 -7.98 -19.60
N TRP A 41 10.62 -8.55 -18.40
CA TRP A 41 9.63 -9.46 -17.84
C TRP A 41 8.25 -8.78 -17.76
N VAL A 42 8.15 -7.58 -17.18
CA VAL A 42 6.89 -6.79 -17.09
C VAL A 42 6.33 -6.55 -18.49
N THR A 43 7.17 -6.15 -19.45
CA THR A 43 6.73 -5.92 -20.84
C THR A 43 6.20 -7.19 -21.50
N LYS A 44 6.79 -8.35 -21.22
CA LYS A 44 6.32 -9.64 -21.70
C LYS A 44 4.96 -9.98 -21.06
N SER A 45 4.83 -9.84 -19.75
CA SER A 45 3.60 -10.11 -19.00
C SER A 45 2.41 -9.28 -19.48
N ILE A 46 2.63 -8.00 -19.81
CA ILE A 46 1.61 -7.13 -20.43
C ILE A 46 1.16 -7.68 -21.78
N LYS A 47 2.11 -8.11 -22.63
CA LYS A 47 1.80 -8.61 -23.98
C LYS A 47 1.10 -9.97 -23.95
N SER A 48 1.48 -10.84 -23.02
CA SER A 48 0.87 -12.18 -22.88
C SER A 48 -0.47 -12.16 -22.16
N GLN A 49 -0.85 -11.06 -21.50
CA GLN A 49 -2.11 -10.93 -20.76
C GLN A 49 -2.32 -12.10 -19.77
N CYS A 50 -1.24 -12.53 -19.10
CA CYS A 50 -1.24 -13.71 -18.23
C CYS A 50 -1.70 -13.42 -16.80
N TYR A 51 -2.10 -12.19 -16.51
CA TYR A 51 -2.60 -11.75 -15.22
C TYR A 51 -3.96 -11.07 -15.38
N ASP A 52 -4.79 -11.13 -14.33
CA ASP A 52 -6.09 -10.46 -14.27
C ASP A 52 -5.94 -8.95 -14.51
N ALA A 53 -6.98 -8.35 -15.09
CA ALA A 53 -6.98 -6.93 -15.42
C ALA A 53 -6.81 -6.02 -14.18
N CYS A 54 -7.09 -6.51 -12.96
CA CYS A 54 -6.97 -5.75 -11.73
C CYS A 54 -5.55 -5.20 -11.44
N VAL A 55 -4.50 -5.84 -11.97
CA VAL A 55 -3.09 -5.42 -11.81
C VAL A 55 -2.51 -4.74 -13.06
N LYS A 56 -3.32 -4.53 -14.10
CA LYS A 56 -2.87 -3.96 -15.37
C LYS A 56 -2.22 -2.59 -15.20
N ASP A 57 -2.80 -1.74 -14.36
CA ASP A 57 -2.31 -0.39 -14.14
C ASP A 57 -0.93 -0.39 -13.46
N ASP A 58 -0.68 -1.36 -12.56
CA ASP A 58 0.62 -1.55 -11.92
C ASP A 58 1.69 -1.99 -12.92
N LEU A 59 1.37 -2.97 -13.78
CA LEU A 59 2.27 -3.41 -14.84
C LEU A 59 2.64 -2.25 -15.79
N ILE A 60 1.65 -1.46 -16.21
CA ILE A 60 1.87 -0.29 -17.07
C ILE A 60 2.73 0.75 -16.34
N ARG A 61 2.46 1.00 -15.05
CA ARG A 61 3.23 1.93 -14.23
C ARG A 61 4.69 1.52 -14.12
N TRP A 62 4.97 0.24 -13.86
CA TRP A 62 6.34 -0.28 -13.78
C TRP A 62 7.06 -0.27 -15.12
N GLN A 63 6.37 -0.58 -16.23
CA GLN A 63 6.95 -0.43 -17.57
C GLN A 63 7.31 1.03 -17.88
N LYS A 64 6.44 1.98 -17.51
CA LYS A 64 6.72 3.42 -17.68
C LYS A 64 7.92 3.84 -16.83
N ALA A 65 7.96 3.43 -15.56
CA ALA A 65 9.06 3.72 -14.65
C ALA A 65 10.40 3.16 -15.16
N SER A 66 10.42 1.94 -15.69
CA SER A 66 11.64 1.35 -16.24
C SER A 66 12.13 2.09 -17.49
N ARG A 67 11.21 2.60 -18.32
CA ARG A 67 11.57 3.39 -19.52
C ARG A 67 12.09 4.77 -19.18
N SER A 68 11.51 5.43 -18.17
CA SER A 68 11.90 6.79 -17.80
C SER A 68 13.14 6.85 -16.91
N LYS A 69 13.29 5.91 -15.97
CA LYS A 69 14.38 5.92 -14.97
C LYS A 69 15.47 4.88 -15.22
N GLY A 70 15.27 3.92 -16.12
CA GLY A 70 16.23 2.85 -16.38
C GLY A 70 16.57 2.07 -15.10
N ALA A 71 17.85 1.95 -14.78
CA ALA A 71 18.34 1.33 -13.54
C ALA A 71 17.85 2.04 -12.26
N GLY A 72 17.52 3.33 -12.32
CA GLY A 72 16.96 4.10 -11.20
C GLY A 72 15.48 3.84 -10.93
N SER A 73 14.86 2.85 -11.59
CA SER A 73 13.46 2.47 -11.33
C SER A 73 13.29 1.57 -10.10
N ASP A 74 14.37 0.99 -9.57
CA ASP A 74 14.36 0.07 -8.42
C ASP A 74 13.24 -0.99 -8.47
N LEU A 75 13.05 -1.62 -9.63
CA LEU A 75 12.01 -2.64 -9.79
C LEU A 75 12.24 -3.84 -8.87
N LEU A 76 13.50 -4.24 -8.68
CA LEU A 76 13.83 -5.37 -7.81
C LEU A 76 13.42 -5.08 -6.37
N GLY A 77 13.92 -3.99 -5.78
CA GLY A 77 13.57 -3.62 -4.42
C GLY A 77 12.07 -3.39 -4.27
N THR A 78 11.42 -2.80 -5.27
CA THR A 78 9.95 -2.63 -5.24
C THR A 78 9.22 -3.97 -5.18
N PHE A 79 9.62 -4.95 -5.99
CA PHE A 79 8.96 -6.26 -6.03
C PHE A 79 9.21 -7.05 -4.75
N GLU A 80 10.43 -7.01 -4.21
CA GLU A 80 10.80 -7.63 -2.93
C GLU A 80 9.99 -7.03 -1.78
N ARG A 81 9.85 -5.70 -1.73
CA ARG A 81 9.05 -5.01 -0.70
C ARG A 81 7.56 -5.36 -0.80
N ILE A 82 6.99 -5.38 -2.01
CA ILE A 82 5.59 -5.80 -2.21
C ILE A 82 5.39 -7.24 -1.74
N SER A 83 6.27 -8.15 -2.16
CA SER A 83 6.22 -9.56 -1.79
C SER A 83 6.24 -9.72 -0.26
N SER A 84 7.19 -9.05 0.42
CA SER A 84 7.32 -9.09 1.87
C SER A 84 6.09 -8.54 2.60
N VAL A 85 5.62 -7.34 2.25
CA VAL A 85 4.47 -6.69 2.91
C VAL A 85 3.19 -7.51 2.74
N TYR A 86 2.89 -7.94 1.51
CA TYR A 86 1.65 -8.68 1.25
C TYR A 86 1.70 -10.09 1.83
N GLN A 87 2.85 -10.78 1.81
CA GLN A 87 2.98 -12.07 2.48
C GLN A 87 2.78 -11.97 3.99
N ARG A 88 3.19 -10.86 4.61
CA ARG A 88 3.03 -10.63 6.05
C ARG A 88 1.59 -10.32 6.44
N ILE A 89 0.89 -9.46 5.69
CA ILE A 89 -0.41 -8.91 6.09
C ILE A 89 -1.59 -9.67 5.46
N VAL A 90 -1.42 -10.16 4.23
CA VAL A 90 -2.47 -10.82 3.44
C VAL A 90 -1.92 -12.08 2.73
N PRO A 91 -1.41 -13.08 3.49
CA PRO A 91 -0.82 -14.30 2.94
C PRO A 91 -1.79 -15.07 2.03
N ILE A 92 -1.28 -15.59 0.91
CA ILE A 92 -2.08 -16.42 -0.01
C ILE A 92 -2.42 -17.76 0.66
N GLY A 93 -3.70 -18.10 0.65
CA GLY A 93 -4.19 -19.42 1.09
C GLY A 93 -4.49 -19.51 2.59
N GLU A 94 -4.31 -18.42 3.32
CA GLU A 94 -4.66 -18.31 4.74
C GLU A 94 -5.90 -17.43 4.93
N GLU A 95 -6.63 -17.68 6.02
CA GLU A 95 -7.73 -16.81 6.42
C GLU A 95 -7.15 -15.48 6.90
N HIS A 96 -7.70 -14.38 6.39
CA HIS A 96 -7.15 -13.06 6.64
C HIS A 96 -7.72 -12.53 7.95
N ALA A 97 -6.86 -12.01 8.82
CA ALA A 97 -7.30 -11.35 10.04
C ALA A 97 -8.23 -10.17 9.67
N PRO A 98 -9.41 -10.06 10.30
CA PRO A 98 -10.25 -8.89 10.14
C PRO A 98 -9.53 -7.66 10.69
N VAL A 99 -9.89 -6.51 10.13
CA VAL A 99 -9.51 -5.22 10.71
C VAL A 99 -10.59 -4.86 11.72
N LEU A 100 -10.22 -4.74 12.99
CA LEU A 100 -11.14 -4.48 14.08
C LEU A 100 -11.20 -2.99 14.44
N ASP A 101 -12.28 -2.58 15.09
CA ASP A 101 -12.43 -1.26 15.72
C ASP A 101 -11.29 -0.99 16.72
N SER A 102 -10.98 -1.98 17.55
CA SER A 102 -9.88 -1.94 18.52
C SER A 102 -8.52 -1.75 17.87
N ASP A 103 -8.32 -2.21 16.63
CA ASP A 103 -7.07 -2.01 15.91
C ASP A 103 -6.91 -0.54 15.49
N ILE A 104 -8.01 0.12 15.12
CA ILE A 104 -8.01 1.55 14.77
C ILE A 104 -7.78 2.40 16.02
N GLU A 105 -8.44 2.08 17.12
CA GLU A 105 -8.22 2.76 18.42
C GLU A 105 -6.77 2.62 18.88
N ALA A 106 -6.24 1.40 18.88
CA ALA A 106 -4.84 1.16 19.24
C ALA A 106 -3.87 1.91 18.31
N PHE A 107 -4.20 2.03 17.02
CA PHE A 107 -3.38 2.79 16.08
C PHE A 107 -3.47 4.30 16.32
N MET A 108 -4.64 4.84 16.66
CA MET A 108 -4.78 6.25 17.06
C MET A 108 -3.90 6.55 18.27
N ASP A 109 -4.00 5.75 19.33
CA ASP A 109 -3.19 5.88 20.54
C ASP A 109 -1.68 5.76 20.23
N HIS A 110 -1.29 4.82 19.37
CA HIS A 110 0.09 4.66 18.93
C HIS A 110 0.61 5.93 18.24
N MET A 111 -0.18 6.51 17.35
CA MET A 111 0.21 7.71 16.62
C MET A 111 0.31 8.94 17.54
N GLU A 112 -0.62 9.10 18.49
CA GLU A 112 -0.54 10.14 19.52
C GLU A 112 0.74 10.01 20.37
N ASN A 113 1.09 8.79 20.77
CA ASN A 113 2.32 8.50 21.51
C ASN A 113 3.59 8.83 20.70
N LEU A 114 3.52 8.78 19.37
CA LEU A 114 4.58 9.23 18.46
C LEU A 114 4.56 10.75 18.21
N GLY A 115 3.70 11.50 18.91
CA GLY A 115 3.57 12.95 18.80
C GLY A 115 2.80 13.43 17.58
N TRP A 116 1.97 12.56 16.98
CA TRP A 116 1.01 12.99 15.97
C TRP A 116 -0.21 13.60 16.63
N GLU A 117 -0.79 14.60 16.00
CA GLU A 117 -2.11 15.10 16.39
C GLU A 117 -3.20 14.28 15.71
N VAL A 118 -3.89 13.46 16.49
CA VAL A 118 -4.99 12.62 16.03
C VAL A 118 -6.32 13.33 16.26
N VAL A 119 -7.18 13.37 15.24
CA VAL A 119 -8.48 14.05 15.30
C VAL A 119 -9.57 13.13 14.74
N ASN A 120 -10.58 12.81 15.55
CA ASN A 120 -11.66 11.90 15.18
C ASN A 120 -13.06 12.40 15.58
N GLU A 121 -13.20 13.67 15.96
CA GLU A 121 -14.43 14.26 16.52
C GLU A 121 -15.37 14.91 15.48
N PHE A 122 -14.90 15.08 14.23
CA PHE A 122 -15.67 15.76 13.18
C PHE A 122 -16.33 14.79 12.20
N GLU A 123 -17.61 15.04 11.89
CA GLU A 123 -18.25 14.43 10.72
C GLU A 123 -17.80 15.12 9.43
N LEU A 124 -17.03 14.41 8.61
CA LEU A 124 -16.43 14.94 7.38
C LEU A 124 -17.33 14.68 6.16
N THR A 125 -18.43 15.43 6.06
CA THR A 125 -19.40 15.31 4.93
C THR A 125 -19.15 16.29 3.79
N GLU A 126 -18.44 17.37 4.06
CA GLU A 126 -18.06 18.40 3.09
C GLU A 126 -16.62 18.86 3.27
N LYS A 127 -16.16 19.78 2.39
CA LYS A 127 -14.78 20.25 2.37
C LYS A 127 -14.43 21.01 3.65
N THR A 128 -13.82 20.34 4.61
CA THR A 128 -13.52 20.87 5.95
C THR A 128 -12.06 21.24 6.12
N GLN A 129 -11.80 22.26 6.93
CA GLN A 129 -10.45 22.62 7.36
C GLN A 129 -10.28 22.25 8.83
N ILE A 130 -9.32 21.38 9.11
CA ILE A 130 -8.91 21.03 10.47
C ILE A 130 -7.63 21.82 10.78
N PHE A 131 -7.66 22.58 11.86
CA PHE A 131 -6.52 23.32 12.36
C PHE A 131 -5.80 22.45 13.36
N ALA A 132 -4.76 21.76 12.88
CA ALA A 132 -3.85 21.02 13.74
C ALA A 132 -2.65 21.89 14.13
N ASP A 133 -2.35 21.93 15.42
CA ASP A 133 -1.24 22.65 16.04
C ASP A 133 0.11 21.96 15.78
N GLN A 134 0.10 20.63 15.60
CA GLN A 134 1.29 19.84 15.28
C GLN A 134 1.56 19.77 13.77
N PRO A 135 2.84 19.64 13.36
CA PRO A 135 3.19 19.53 11.95
C PRO A 135 2.63 18.25 11.29
N ASN A 136 2.51 17.17 12.07
CA ASN A 136 1.95 15.90 11.64
C ASN A 136 0.53 15.75 12.21
N SER A 137 -0.44 15.48 11.33
CA SER A 137 -1.83 15.29 11.73
C SER A 137 -2.44 14.09 11.03
N PHE A 138 -3.20 13.31 11.80
CA PHE A 138 -3.96 12.16 11.35
C PHE A 138 -5.43 12.37 11.70
N VAL A 139 -6.29 12.53 10.70
CA VAL A 139 -7.70 12.81 10.88
C VAL A 139 -8.54 11.62 10.39
N LEU A 140 -9.51 11.22 11.20
CA LEU A 140 -10.59 10.29 10.86
C LEU A 140 -11.94 11.01 10.90
N CYS A 141 -12.89 10.51 10.11
CA CYS A 141 -14.27 10.99 10.17
C CYS A 141 -15.01 10.29 11.31
N ALA A 142 -15.55 11.06 12.28
CA ALA A 142 -16.32 10.52 13.41
C ALA A 142 -17.43 9.57 12.94
N LYS A 143 -18.18 9.97 11.91
CA LYS A 143 -19.23 9.15 11.31
C LYS A 143 -18.72 7.83 10.73
N GLN A 144 -17.50 7.79 10.18
CA GLN A 144 -16.92 6.55 9.68
C GLN A 144 -16.46 5.64 10.83
N CYS A 145 -16.01 6.21 11.95
CA CYS A 145 -15.68 5.43 13.15
C CYS A 145 -16.86 4.58 13.63
N ASP A 146 -18.10 5.02 13.40
CA ASP A 146 -19.30 4.25 13.70
C ASP A 146 -19.80 3.43 12.49
N ASP A 147 -20.00 4.08 11.34
CA ASP A 147 -20.74 3.51 10.20
C ASP A 147 -19.96 2.44 9.40
N CYS A 148 -18.63 2.38 9.56
CA CYS A 148 -17.79 1.43 8.83
C CYS A 148 -17.75 0.03 9.44
N PHE A 149 -18.25 -0.14 10.66
CA PHE A 149 -18.18 -1.40 11.41
C PHE A 149 -19.54 -2.11 11.50
N ASP A 150 -19.49 -3.43 11.59
CA ASP A 150 -20.60 -4.29 12.01
C ASP A 150 -20.14 -5.11 13.20
N GLY A 151 -20.63 -4.78 14.39
CA GLY A 151 -19.97 -5.18 15.64
C GLY A 151 -18.56 -4.56 15.69
N THR A 152 -17.55 -5.42 15.82
CA THR A 152 -16.13 -5.02 15.86
C THR A 152 -15.47 -4.99 14.50
N ASP A 153 -16.09 -5.58 13.47
CA ASP A 153 -15.42 -5.89 12.22
C ASP A 153 -15.61 -4.76 11.21
N LEU A 154 -14.51 -4.30 10.60
CA LEU A 154 -14.57 -3.31 9.54
C LEU A 154 -15.23 -3.92 8.29
N VAL A 155 -16.44 -3.48 7.96
CA VAL A 155 -17.22 -3.98 6.80
C VAL A 155 -17.24 -3.03 5.61
N LYS A 156 -16.82 -1.77 5.80
CA LYS A 156 -16.70 -0.77 4.72
C LYS A 156 -15.33 -0.09 4.74
N PRO A 157 -14.81 0.36 3.58
CA PRO A 157 -13.57 1.11 3.55
C PRO A 157 -13.65 2.39 4.41
N MET A 158 -12.59 2.68 5.16
CA MET A 158 -12.46 3.87 5.98
C MET A 158 -11.36 4.78 5.43
N SER A 159 -11.57 6.10 5.48
CA SER A 159 -10.62 7.09 5.00
C SER A 159 -9.74 7.61 6.14
N PHE A 160 -8.43 7.59 5.93
CA PHE A 160 -7.42 8.20 6.80
C PHE A 160 -6.88 9.45 6.11
N TYR A 161 -7.05 10.61 6.74
CA TYR A 161 -6.56 11.88 6.21
C TYR A 161 -5.26 12.27 6.90
N VAL A 162 -4.21 12.54 6.13
CA VAL A 162 -2.85 12.66 6.67
C VAL A 162 -2.20 13.94 6.17
N ARG A 163 -1.58 14.68 7.09
CA ARG A 163 -0.71 15.83 6.80
C ARG A 163 0.64 15.64 7.50
N GLY A 164 1.73 16.06 6.87
CA GLY A 164 3.07 16.00 7.44
C GLY A 164 3.90 14.88 6.83
N ASN A 165 4.55 14.06 7.66
CA ASN A 165 5.42 12.98 7.19
C ASN A 165 4.64 11.73 6.74
N HIS A 166 4.18 11.73 5.49
CA HIS A 166 3.45 10.60 4.89
C HIS A 166 4.25 9.29 4.86
N VAL A 167 5.58 9.34 4.74
CA VAL A 167 6.42 8.14 4.71
C VAL A 167 6.37 7.44 6.07
N ALA A 168 6.59 8.21 7.15
CA ALA A 168 6.48 7.69 8.51
C ALA A 168 5.07 7.17 8.80
N PHE A 169 4.02 7.86 8.34
CA PHE A 169 2.65 7.38 8.52
C PHE A 169 2.40 6.01 7.87
N VAL A 170 2.85 5.82 6.62
CA VAL A 170 2.70 4.54 5.91
C VAL A 170 3.51 3.43 6.60
N GLU A 171 4.73 3.73 7.04
CA GLU A 171 5.57 2.79 7.79
C GLU A 171 4.88 2.33 9.08
N GLU A 172 4.40 3.26 9.91
CA GLU A 172 3.74 2.94 11.17
C GLU A 172 2.40 2.21 10.97
N ALA A 173 1.60 2.61 9.97
CA ALA A 173 0.38 1.88 9.63
C ALA A 173 0.68 0.44 9.18
N THR A 174 1.72 0.24 8.35
CA THR A 174 2.09 -1.10 7.86
C THR A 174 2.65 -1.99 8.97
N LYS A 175 3.36 -1.40 9.96
CA LYS A 175 3.80 -2.12 11.17
C LYS A 175 2.63 -2.55 12.05
N ASN A 176 1.58 -1.74 12.12
CA ASN A 176 0.33 -2.04 12.84
C ASN A 176 -0.68 -2.85 12.00
N GLY A 177 -0.25 -3.46 10.89
CA GLY A 177 -1.07 -4.40 10.13
C GLY A 177 -2.03 -3.79 9.11
N PHE A 178 -1.94 -2.49 8.82
CA PHE A 178 -2.80 -1.83 7.82
C PHE A 178 -2.12 -1.73 6.45
N LEU A 179 -2.89 -2.01 5.39
CA LEU A 179 -2.55 -1.64 4.02
C LEU A 179 -3.24 -0.33 3.63
N LEU A 180 -2.44 0.73 3.49
CA LEU A 180 -2.94 2.05 3.11
C LEU A 180 -3.00 2.23 1.59
N HIS A 181 -4.19 2.48 1.06
CA HIS A 181 -4.38 2.74 -0.37
C HIS A 181 -4.56 4.23 -0.63
N LYS A 182 -3.53 4.88 -1.16
CA LYS A 182 -3.54 6.31 -1.45
C LYS A 182 -4.61 6.70 -2.46
N GLN A 183 -5.44 7.68 -2.14
CA GLN A 183 -6.45 8.27 -3.02
C GLN A 183 -5.98 9.60 -3.62
N THR A 184 -5.38 10.46 -2.78
CA THR A 184 -4.86 11.76 -3.22
C THR A 184 -3.78 12.27 -2.29
N ASP A 185 -2.83 13.03 -2.83
CA ASP A 185 -1.75 13.68 -2.09
C ASP A 185 -2.22 14.88 -1.25
N TYR A 186 -3.22 15.65 -1.73
CA TYR A 186 -3.59 16.93 -1.11
C TYR A 186 -5.01 17.43 -1.42
N LYS A 187 -5.75 16.75 -2.31
CA LYS A 187 -7.10 17.17 -2.75
C LYS A 187 -8.20 16.35 -2.07
N SER A 188 -7.99 15.90 -0.83
CA SER A 188 -9.00 15.15 -0.08
C SER A 188 -10.15 16.04 0.39
N ILE A 189 -11.12 15.51 1.12
CA ILE A 189 -12.19 16.33 1.71
C ILE A 189 -11.66 17.23 2.84
N VAL A 190 -10.59 16.82 3.52
CA VAL A 190 -9.90 17.63 4.54
C VAL A 190 -8.83 18.49 3.87
N LYS A 191 -8.92 19.82 4.01
CA LYS A 191 -7.93 20.74 3.40
C LYS A 191 -6.52 20.40 3.89
N TYR A 192 -5.56 20.44 2.96
CA TYR A 192 -4.13 20.19 3.19
C TYR A 192 -3.74 18.78 3.64
N HIS A 193 -4.68 17.83 3.62
CA HIS A 193 -4.42 16.43 3.92
C HIS A 193 -4.50 15.58 2.65
N GLY A 194 -3.58 14.63 2.52
CA GLY A 194 -3.76 13.50 1.62
C GLY A 194 -4.83 12.55 2.18
N GLU A 195 -5.39 11.70 1.31
CA GLU A 195 -6.32 10.64 1.72
C GLU A 195 -5.73 9.28 1.41
N TYR A 196 -5.76 8.42 2.40
CA TYR A 196 -5.58 6.98 2.28
C TYR A 196 -6.89 6.29 2.60
N ARG A 197 -7.05 5.07 2.10
CA ARG A 197 -8.14 4.19 2.51
C ARG A 197 -7.61 2.85 2.97
N ILE A 198 -8.14 2.38 4.08
CA ILE A 198 -8.07 0.98 4.49
C ILE A 198 -9.34 0.26 4.04
N TYR A 199 -9.27 -1.06 3.93
CA TYR A 199 -10.36 -1.90 3.47
C TYR A 199 -10.59 -3.04 4.45
N PRO A 200 -11.82 -3.59 4.51
CA PRO A 200 -12.09 -4.85 5.20
C PRO A 200 -11.04 -5.91 4.87
N ASN A 201 -10.49 -6.57 5.89
CA ASN A 201 -9.46 -7.61 5.78
C ASN A 201 -8.21 -7.19 5.00
N ASN A 202 -7.91 -5.88 4.90
CA ASN A 202 -6.87 -5.33 4.04
C ASN A 202 -7.05 -5.63 2.53
N HIS A 203 -8.26 -5.96 2.09
CA HIS A 203 -8.55 -6.33 0.70
C HIS A 203 -8.82 -5.12 -0.19
N GLY A 204 -7.79 -4.30 -0.39
CA GLY A 204 -7.87 -3.16 -1.29
C GLY A 204 -8.00 -3.52 -2.77
N LYS A 205 -8.37 -2.53 -3.57
CA LYS A 205 -8.65 -2.67 -5.01
C LYS A 205 -7.49 -2.29 -5.94
N LYS A 206 -6.38 -1.84 -5.36
CA LYS A 206 -5.17 -1.36 -6.06
C LYS A 206 -3.97 -1.49 -5.12
N LEU A 207 -2.74 -1.24 -5.60
CA LEU A 207 -1.56 -1.36 -4.75
C LEU A 207 -1.66 -0.44 -3.53
N ALA A 208 -1.31 -0.96 -2.35
CA ALA A 208 -1.07 -0.13 -1.18
C ALA A 208 0.18 0.75 -1.39
N GLU A 209 0.33 1.81 -0.61
CA GLU A 209 1.66 2.42 -0.48
C GLU A 209 2.58 1.43 0.22
N ILE A 210 3.73 1.19 -0.39
CA ILE A 210 4.70 0.22 0.11
C ILE A 210 5.78 0.99 0.86
N PRO A 211 5.96 0.77 2.18
CA PRO A 211 7.02 1.43 2.94
C PRO A 211 8.40 1.06 2.38
N PHE A 212 9.35 1.99 2.45
CA PHE A 212 10.72 1.71 2.05
C PHE A 212 11.45 0.86 3.09
N ASN A 213 11.20 1.13 4.37
CA ASN A 213 11.73 0.36 5.48
C ASN A 213 10.68 -0.66 5.94
N ILE A 214 10.99 -1.94 5.80
CA ILE A 214 10.21 -3.04 6.36
C ILE A 214 11.12 -3.66 7.43
N GLU A 215 10.95 -3.23 8.67
CA GLU A 215 11.48 -3.95 9.84
C GLU A 215 10.57 -5.13 10.19
#